data_AF-A0A3D4ALM5-F1
#
_entry.id   AF-A0A3D4ALM5-F1
#
_cell.length_a   1.000
_cell.length_b   1.000
_cell.length_c   1.000
_cell.angle_alpha   90.00
_cell.angle_beta   90.00
_cell.angle_gamma   90.00
#
_symmetry.space_group_name_H-M   'P 1'
#
loop_
_entity.id
_entity.type
_entity.pdbx_description
1 polymer ?
#
loop_
_entity_poly.entity_id
_entity_poly.type
_entity_poly.pdbx_seq_one_letter_code
_entity_poly.pdbx_strand_id
1 'polypeptide(L)' 'MFNFNRKGDSEFYDLFLESAQFFYQGSLLMDEVMVDHRKADIKVKEINEIEHKADRVNDRIIDKLNQTFITP' A
#
# COMPACT_ATOMS: atom_id res chain seq x y z
N MET A 1 -19.50 -13.03 -25.85
CA MET A 1 -18.08 -12.75 -26.14
C MET A 1 -17.45 -12.21 -24.87
N PHE A 2 -16.39 -12.83 -24.36
CA PHE A 2 -15.65 -12.30 -23.22
C PHE A 2 -14.96 -11.00 -23.64
N ASN A 3 -15.29 -9.92 -22.94
CA ASN A 3 -14.75 -8.60 -23.24
C ASN A 3 -13.38 -8.50 -22.54
N PHE A 4 -12.29 -8.72 -23.28
CA PHE A 4 -10.92 -8.52 -22.81
C PHE A 4 -10.61 -7.02 -22.75
N ASN A 5 -11.20 -6.34 -21.76
CA ASN A 5 -10.93 -4.93 -21.53
C ASN A 5 -9.58 -4.80 -20.82
N ARG A 6 -8.52 -4.41 -21.54
CA ARG A 6 -7.13 -4.26 -21.06
C ARG A 6 -6.95 -3.33 -19.85
N LYS A 7 -7.98 -2.57 -19.45
CA LYS A 7 -7.96 -1.74 -18.23
C LYS A 7 -7.89 -2.57 -16.94
N GLY A 8 -8.33 -3.82 -16.95
CA GLY A 8 -8.23 -4.70 -15.77
C GLY A 8 -6.79 -5.10 -15.42
N ASP A 9 -5.89 -5.16 -16.41
CA ASP A 9 -4.53 -5.67 -16.22
C ASP A 9 -3.61 -4.66 -15.50
N SER A 10 -3.85 -3.35 -15.61
CA SER A 10 -2.98 -2.35 -14.95
C SER A 10 -3.35 -2.10 -13.49
N GLU A 11 -4.59 -2.40 -13.09
CA GLU A 11 -5.12 -2.03 -11.77
C GLU A 11 -4.37 -2.71 -10.62
N PHE A 12 -3.94 -3.97 -10.79
CA PHE A 12 -3.08 -4.63 -9.81
C PHE A 12 -1.74 -3.91 -9.65
N TYR A 13 -1.11 -3.49 -10.74
CA TYR A 13 0.15 -2.75 -10.68
C TYR A 13 -0.03 -1.38 -10.04
N ASP A 14 -1.15 -0.70 -10.30
CA ASP A 14 -1.48 0.57 -9.65
C ASP A 14 -1.64 0.39 -8.12
N LEU A 15 -2.34 -0.67 -7.69
CA LEU A 15 -2.49 -1.02 -6.28
C LEU A 15 -1.15 -1.39 -5.62
N PHE A 16 -0.30 -2.15 -6.32
CA PHE A 16 1.03 -2.50 -5.82
C PHE A 16 1.94 -1.28 -5.72
N LEU A 17 1.88 -0.37 -6.69
CA LEU A 17 2.62 0.89 -6.65
C LEU A 17 2.16 1.74 -5.46
N GLU A 18 0.84 1.84 -5.24
CA GLU A 18 0.26 2.54 -4.08
C GLU A 18 0.74 1.92 -2.75
N SER A 19 0.72 0.59 -2.64
CA SER A 19 1.23 -0.14 -1.47
C SER A 19 2.73 0.12 -1.25
N ALA A 20 3.54 0.07 -2.30
CA ALA A 20 4.98 0.35 -2.24
C ALA A 20 5.29 1.79 -1.81
N GLN A 21 4.46 2.76 -2.20
CA GLN A 21 4.59 4.15 -1.74
C GLN A 21 4.39 4.27 -0.23
N PHE A 22 3.39 3.57 0.34
CA PHE A 22 3.20 3.56 1.80
C PHE A 22 4.36 2.88 2.53
N PHE A 23 4.88 1.77 2.00
CA PHE A 23 6.08 1.12 2.54
C PHE A 23 7.28 2.07 2.54
N TYR A 24 7.51 2.77 1.44
CA TYR A 24 8.57 3.77 1.33
C TYR A 24 8.40 4.91 2.34
N GLN A 25 7.19 5.47 2.47
CA GLN A 25 6.89 6.52 3.46
C GLN A 25 7.15 6.03 4.89
N GLY A 26 6.71 4.81 5.23
CA GLY A 26 6.99 4.20 6.53
C GLY A 26 8.50 4.01 6.78
N SER A 27 9.26 3.63 5.75
CA SER A 27 10.72 3.48 5.86
C SER A 27 11.44 4.79 6.17
N LEU A 28 11.01 5.91 5.55
CA LEU A 28 11.57 7.23 5.82
C LEU A 28 11.29 7.71 7.24
N LEU A 29 10.07 7.45 7.75
CA LEU A 29 9.73 7.78 9.13
C LEU A 29 10.52 6.95 10.13
N MET A 30 10.70 5.67 9.83
CA MET A 30 11.53 4.79 10.67
C MET A 30 12.98 5.26 10.68
N ASP A 31 13.55 5.62 9.53
CA ASP A 31 14.89 6.20 9.44
C ASP A 31 15.03 7.46 10.30
N GLU A 32 14.06 8.38 10.23
CA GLU A 32 14.05 9.59 11.06
C GLU A 32 14.05 9.29 12.56
N VAL A 33 13.25 8.30 13.00
CA VAL A 33 13.19 7.87 14.41
C VAL A 33 14.47 7.16 14.83
N MET A 34 15.10 6.38 13.94
CA MET A 34 16.38 5.72 14.23
C MET A 34 17.52 6.72 14.38
N VAL A 35 17.49 7.83 13.64
CA VAL A 35 18.45 8.94 13.79
C VAL A 35 18.20 9.75 15.07
N ASP A 36 16.93 10.03 15.41
CA ASP A 36 16.55 10.76 16.64
C ASP A 36 15.37 10.10 17.35
N HIS A 37 15.68 9.18 18.25
CA HIS A 37 14.70 8.39 19.02
C HIS A 37 13.71 9.23 19.84
N ARG A 38 14.05 10.49 20.18
CA ARG A 38 13.14 11.39 20.92
C ARG A 38 11.91 11.77 20.10
N LYS A 39 11.95 11.58 18.78
CA LYS A 39 10.83 11.82 17.88
C LYS A 39 9.84 10.66 17.84
N ALA A 40 10.16 9.49 18.42
CA ALA A 40 9.33 8.30 18.35
C ALA A 40 7.86 8.57 18.74
N ASP A 41 7.62 9.20 19.90
CA ASP A 41 6.26 9.48 20.39
C ASP A 41 5.45 10.39 19.46
N ILE A 42 6.13 11.31 18.75
CA ILE A 42 5.51 12.21 17.79
C ILE A 42 5.20 11.46 16.49
N LYS A 43 6.12 10.62 16.04
CA LYS A 43 6.07 9.91 14.77
C LYS A 43 5.21 8.64 14.79
N VAL A 44 4.93 8.08 15.96
CA VAL A 44 4.04 6.90 16.12
C VAL A 44 2.65 7.18 15.55
N LYS A 45 2.10 8.38 15.75
CA LYS A 45 0.78 8.73 15.17
C LYS A 45 0.81 8.73 13.65
N GLU A 46 1.87 9.28 13.07
CA GLU A 46 2.06 9.34 11.61
C GLU A 46 2.23 7.94 11.01
N ILE A 47 2.98 7.06 11.67
CA ILE A 47 3.13 5.65 11.29
C ILE A 47 1.79 4.91 11.34
N ASN A 48 0.99 5.09 12.40
CA ASN A 48 -0.31 4.44 12.52
C ASN A 48 -1.28 4.88 11.40
N GLU A 49 -1.24 6.16 11.01
CA GLU A 49 -2.04 6.64 9.89
C GLU A 49 -1.63 6.04 8.54
N ILE A 50 -0.31 5.86 8.33
CA ILE A 50 0.22 5.20 7.13
C ILE A 50 -0.16 3.72 7.12
N GLU A 51 -0.04 3.04 8.25
CA GLU A 51 -0.43 1.64 8.40
C GLU A 51 -1.90 1.44 8.04
N HIS A 52 -2.81 2.24 8.59
CA HIS A 52 -4.24 2.16 8.26
C HIS A 52 -4.52 2.44 6.77
N LYS A 53 -3.74 3.31 6.12
CA LYS A 53 -3.87 3.56 4.68
C LYS A 53 -3.36 2.38 3.85
N ALA A 54 -2.22 1.80 4.23
CA ALA A 54 -1.63 0.64 3.59
C ALA A 54 -2.56 -0.58 3.70
N ASP A 55 -3.18 -0.77 4.87
CA ASP A 55 -4.12 -1.87 5.13
C ASP A 55 -5.34 -1.81 4.20
N ARG A 56 -5.92 -0.62 3.99
CA ARG A 56 -7.01 -0.44 3.02
C ARG A 56 -6.61 -0.77 1.58
N VAL A 57 -5.36 -0.50 1.19
CA VAL A 57 -4.87 -0.90 -0.14
C VAL A 57 -4.68 -2.42 -0.20
N ASN A 58 -4.18 -3.03 0.87
CA ASN A 58 -4.06 -4.47 0.97
C ASN A 58 -5.42 -5.17 0.86
N ASP A 59 -6.45 -4.68 1.56
CA ASP A 59 -7.83 -5.17 1.42
C ASP A 59 -8.31 -5.10 -0.03
N ARG A 60 -8.09 -3.97 -0.72
CA ARG A 60 -8.46 -3.81 -2.13
C ARG A 60 -7.73 -4.80 -3.04
N ILE A 61 -6.46 -5.09 -2.78
CA ILE A 61 -5.68 -6.10 -3.52
C ILE A 61 -6.29 -7.48 -3.33
N ILE A 62 -6.58 -7.87 -2.09
CA ILE A 62 -7.15 -9.17 -1.76
C ILE A 62 -8.56 -9.33 -2.33
N ASP A 63 -9.42 -8.31 -2.21
CA ASP A 63 -10.74 -8.30 -2.80
C ASP A 63 -10.69 -8.45 -4.32
N LYS A 64 -9.77 -7.71 -4.97
CA LYS A 64 -9.57 -7.82 -6.42
C LYS A 64 -9.09 -9.22 -6.81
N LEU A 65 -8.15 -9.79 -6.07
CA LEU A 65 -7.65 -11.14 -6.28
C LEU A 65 -8.77 -12.17 -6.20
N ASN A 66 -9.63 -12.07 -5.18
CA ASN A 66 -10.77 -12.97 -4.99
C ASN A 66 -11.85 -12.84 -6.09
N GLN A 67 -11.94 -11.69 -6.75
CA GLN A 67 -12.91 -11.41 -7.82
C GLN A 67 -12.33 -11.61 -9.24
N THR A 68 -11.05 -11.95 -9.37
CA THR A 68 -10.36 -12.03 -10.65
C THR A 68 -9.98 -13.46 -10.98
N PHE A 69 -10.39 -13.95 -12.15
CA PHE A 69 -10.07 -15.31 -12.60
C PHE A 69 -8.68 -15.45 -13.24
N ILE A 70 -8.18 -14.38 -13.88
CA ILE A 70 -6.85 -14.33 -14.51
C ILE A 70 -6.14 -13.08 -14.00
N THR A 71 -5.00 -13.26 -13.36
CA THR A 71 -4.10 -12.18 -12.94
C THR A 71 -3.12 -11.82 -14.05
N PRO A 72 -2.70 -10.55 -14.16
CA PRO A 72 -1.67 -10.11 -15.10
C PRO A 72 -0.28 -10.69 -14.80
#